data_AF-A0A962PRU8-F1
#
_entry.id   AF-A0A962PRU8-F1
#
_cell.length_a   1.000
_cell.length_b   1.000
_cell.length_c   1.000
_cell.angle_alpha   90.00
_cell.angle_beta   90.00
_cell.angle_gamma   90.00
#
_symmetry.space_group_name_H-M   'P 1'
#
loop_
_entity.id
_entity.type
_entity.pdbx_description
1 polymer ?
#
loop_
_entity_poly.entity_id
_entity_poly.type
_entity_poly.pdbx_seq_one_letter_code
_entity_poly.pdbx_strand_id
1 'polypeptide(L)'
;MSGIVDIGCGVADVHHRYHAIHNALFGAASFRLIIDALRGHRQRAYGEFSQSLKGLQDELATLKLQIKDVTRNEPAKGRDRELQQVLSDYAEALGQAIAGLDLIFTNLRQDESAYRDTGVDGRSGFTRDKVQYDHLLATLERLGTRLNRLFANY
;
A
#
# COMPACT_ATOMS: atom_id res chain seq x y z
N MET A 1 -17.37 -5.96 -21.94
CA MET A 1 -16.79 -5.09 -20.90
C MET A 1 -15.39 -5.63 -20.66
N SER A 2 -14.37 -4.78 -20.86
CA SER A 2 -12.98 -5.18 -21.07
C SER A 2 -12.35 -5.75 -19.79
N GLY A 3 -11.62 -6.87 -19.89
CA GLY A 3 -10.96 -7.51 -18.74
C GLY A 3 -9.99 -6.60 -17.98
N ILE A 4 -9.54 -5.49 -18.58
CA ILE A 4 -8.74 -4.47 -17.89
C ILE A 4 -9.51 -3.70 -16.81
N VAL A 5 -10.83 -3.54 -16.98
CA VAL A 5 -11.70 -2.85 -16.02
C VAL A 5 -11.87 -3.73 -14.78
N ASP A 6 -12.11 -5.02 -14.97
CA ASP A 6 -12.24 -5.99 -13.87
C ASP A 6 -10.95 -6.07 -13.05
N ILE A 7 -9.79 -6.09 -13.73
CA ILE A 7 -8.49 -6.02 -13.07
C ILE A 7 -8.31 -4.70 -12.32
N GLY A 8 -8.75 -3.57 -12.91
CA GLY A 8 -8.75 -2.26 -12.26
C GLY A 8 -9.57 -2.23 -10.97
N CYS A 9 -10.76 -2.85 -10.97
CA CYS A 9 -11.58 -3.02 -9.76
C CYS A 9 -10.86 -3.86 -8.70
N GLY A 10 -10.23 -4.97 -9.07
CA GLY A 10 -9.44 -5.78 -8.13
C GLY A 10 -8.29 -5.00 -7.49
N VAL A 11 -7.56 -4.18 -8.27
CA VAL A 11 -6.50 -3.32 -7.72
C VAL A 11 -7.07 -2.26 -6.78
N ALA A 12 -8.25 -1.70 -7.08
CA ALA A 12 -8.93 -0.76 -6.19
C ALA A 12 -9.38 -1.41 -4.87
N ASP A 13 -9.84 -2.66 -4.90
CA ASP A 13 -10.23 -3.41 -3.71
C ASP A 13 -9.02 -3.72 -2.81
N VAL A 14 -7.87 -4.06 -3.40
CA VAL A 14 -6.60 -4.18 -2.65
C VAL A 14 -6.23 -2.83 -2.02
N HIS A 15 -6.32 -1.74 -2.77
CA HIS A 15 -6.01 -0.40 -2.26
C HIS A 15 -6.93 -0.01 -1.08
N HIS A 16 -8.23 -0.29 -1.19
CA HIS A 16 -9.19 0.02 -0.12
C HIS A 16 -8.86 -0.72 1.19
N ARG A 17 -8.59 -2.03 1.11
CA ARG A 17 -8.18 -2.83 2.27
C ARG A 17 -6.83 -2.39 2.84
N TYR A 18 -5.86 -2.09 1.99
CA TYR A 18 -4.59 -1.49 2.41
C TYR A 18 -4.81 -0.16 3.14
N HIS A 19 -5.67 0.72 2.63
CA HIS A 19 -5.92 2.03 3.21
C HIS A 19 -6.56 1.94 4.60
N ALA A 20 -7.40 0.93 4.84
CA ALA A 20 -7.92 0.64 6.18
C ALA A 20 -6.79 0.29 7.18
N ILE A 21 -5.80 -0.50 6.77
CA ILE A 21 -4.63 -0.86 7.60
C ILE A 21 -3.72 0.36 7.81
N HIS A 22 -3.48 1.15 6.77
CA HIS A 22 -2.74 2.42 6.86
C HIS A 22 -3.39 3.37 7.89
N ASN A 23 -4.71 3.58 7.78
CA ASN A 23 -5.46 4.45 8.68
C ASN A 23 -5.52 3.91 10.11
N ALA A 24 -5.45 2.59 10.29
CA ALA A 24 -5.26 2.04 11.62
C ALA A 24 -3.96 2.58 12.22
N LEU A 25 -2.82 2.46 11.54
CA LEU A 25 -1.53 2.90 12.08
C LEU A 25 -1.37 4.42 12.21
N PHE A 26 -1.88 5.20 11.25
CA PHE A 26 -1.59 6.64 11.12
C PHE A 26 -2.79 7.58 11.30
N GLY A 27 -4.00 7.06 11.51
CA GLY A 27 -5.24 7.84 11.62
C GLY A 27 -5.38 8.68 12.89
N ALA A 28 -6.20 9.74 12.80
CA ALA A 28 -6.24 10.86 13.76
C ALA A 28 -6.91 10.62 15.13
N ALA A 29 -7.66 9.53 15.36
CA ALA A 29 -8.46 9.39 16.59
C ALA A 29 -8.38 8.02 17.30
N SER A 30 -8.15 6.93 16.59
CA SER A 30 -8.48 5.59 17.13
C SER A 30 -7.28 4.82 17.68
N PHE A 31 -6.08 4.99 17.10
CA PHE A 31 -4.92 4.16 17.47
C PHE A 31 -4.29 4.55 18.80
N ARG A 32 -4.18 5.85 19.13
CA ARG A 32 -3.66 6.30 20.43
C ARG A 32 -4.52 5.79 21.60
N LEU A 33 -5.84 5.85 21.49
CA LEU A 33 -6.75 5.47 22.58
C LEU A 33 -6.87 3.95 22.75
N ILE A 34 -6.83 3.17 21.67
CA ILE A 34 -6.97 1.70 21.71
C ILE A 34 -5.65 1.02 22.09
N ILE A 35 -4.50 1.54 21.65
CA ILE A 35 -3.19 1.00 22.00
C ILE A 35 -2.73 1.40 23.41
N ASP A 36 -3.07 2.60 23.89
CA ASP A 36 -2.78 2.99 25.29
C ASP A 36 -3.59 2.15 26.29
N ALA A 37 -4.80 1.72 25.93
CA ALA A 37 -5.61 0.80 26.75
C ALA A 37 -5.10 -0.66 26.71
N LEU A 38 -4.28 -1.06 25.72
CA LEU A 38 -3.89 -2.45 25.47
C LEU A 38 -2.38 -2.62 25.20
N ARG A 39 -1.52 -2.17 26.13
CA ARG A 39 -0.07 -2.45 26.07
C ARG A 39 0.27 -3.93 25.84
N GLY A 40 -0.59 -4.87 26.27
CA GLY A 40 -0.42 -6.31 26.05
C GLY A 40 -0.84 -6.88 24.69
N HIS A 41 -1.62 -6.15 23.88
CA HIS A 41 -2.19 -6.70 22.61
C HIS A 41 -1.54 -6.13 21.33
N ARG A 42 -0.65 -5.14 21.45
CA ARG A 42 -0.02 -4.48 20.29
C ARG A 42 0.76 -5.43 19.39
N GLN A 43 1.60 -6.28 19.97
CA GLN A 43 2.44 -7.20 19.19
C GLN A 43 1.59 -8.18 18.36
N ARG A 44 0.46 -8.61 18.92
CA ARG A 44 -0.51 -9.44 18.20
C ARG A 44 -1.16 -8.67 17.06
N ALA A 45 -1.62 -7.44 17.32
CA ALA A 45 -2.21 -6.59 16.29
C ALA A 45 -1.23 -6.30 15.14
N TYR A 46 0.04 -5.97 15.44
CA TYR A 46 1.08 -5.79 14.41
C TYR A 46 1.30 -7.07 13.59
N GLY A 47 1.24 -8.24 14.24
CA GLY A 47 1.31 -9.54 13.56
C GLY A 47 0.14 -9.79 12.61
N GLU A 48 -1.09 -9.52 13.06
CA GLU A 48 -2.32 -9.66 12.26
C GLU A 48 -2.33 -8.69 11.06
N PHE A 49 -1.87 -7.45 11.25
CA PHE A 49 -1.71 -6.49 10.16
C PHE A 49 -0.63 -6.91 9.17
N SER A 50 0.54 -7.36 9.64
CA SER A 50 1.62 -7.87 8.76
C SER A 50 1.14 -9.08 7.94
N GLN A 51 0.41 -10.01 8.55
CA GLN A 51 -0.17 -11.14 7.82
C GLN A 51 -1.19 -10.69 6.76
N SER A 52 -2.03 -9.71 7.10
CA SER A 52 -2.99 -9.14 6.15
C SER A 52 -2.29 -8.46 4.98
N LEU A 53 -1.23 -7.68 5.23
CA LEU A 53 -0.44 -7.01 4.19
C LEU A 53 0.24 -8.01 3.25
N LYS A 54 0.75 -9.12 3.76
CA LYS A 54 1.28 -10.22 2.93
C LYS A 54 0.22 -10.80 2.01
N GLY A 55 -0.99 -11.05 2.53
CA GLY A 55 -2.12 -11.51 1.72
C GLY A 55 -2.47 -10.52 0.60
N LEU A 56 -2.48 -9.22 0.90
CA LEU A 56 -2.69 -8.18 -0.12
C LEU A 56 -1.56 -8.15 -1.15
N GLN A 57 -0.32 -8.41 -0.74
CA GLN A 57 0.83 -8.43 -1.64
C GLN A 57 0.79 -9.62 -2.61
N ASP A 58 0.38 -10.80 -2.14
CA ASP A 58 0.19 -12.00 -2.96
C ASP A 58 -0.96 -11.82 -3.98
N GLU A 59 -2.06 -11.23 -3.52
CA GLU A 59 -3.20 -10.89 -4.38
C GLU A 59 -2.80 -9.88 -5.46
N LEU A 60 -2.09 -8.82 -5.07
CA LEU A 60 -1.61 -7.80 -6.00
C LEU A 60 -0.57 -8.37 -6.98
N ALA A 61 0.26 -9.31 -6.57
CA ALA A 61 1.18 -10.01 -7.47
C ALA A 61 0.41 -10.78 -8.56
N THR A 62 -0.69 -11.43 -8.20
CA THR A 62 -1.59 -12.11 -9.14
C THR A 62 -2.21 -11.13 -10.13
N LEU A 63 -2.75 -10.00 -9.63
CA LEU A 63 -3.31 -8.95 -10.48
C LEU A 63 -2.26 -8.34 -11.44
N LYS A 64 -1.04 -8.11 -10.97
CA LYS A 64 0.07 -7.61 -11.80
C LYS A 64 0.43 -8.56 -12.94
N LEU A 65 0.34 -9.88 -12.72
CA LEU A 65 0.51 -10.86 -13.79
C LEU A 65 -0.62 -10.76 -14.82
N GLN A 66 -1.86 -10.65 -14.37
CA GLN A 66 -3.01 -10.47 -15.25
C GLN A 66 -2.92 -9.18 -16.08
N ILE A 67 -2.48 -8.06 -15.50
CA ILE A 67 -2.22 -6.81 -16.24
C ILE A 67 -1.22 -7.06 -17.37
N LYS A 68 -0.11 -7.75 -17.08
CA LYS A 68 0.92 -8.06 -18.07
C LYS A 68 0.38 -8.96 -19.19
N ASP A 69 -0.42 -9.96 -18.84
CA ASP A 69 -0.99 -10.89 -19.81
C ASP A 69 -1.99 -10.19 -20.74
N VAL A 70 -2.87 -9.33 -20.20
CA VAL A 70 -3.78 -8.50 -21.01
C VAL A 70 -2.99 -7.57 -21.93
N THR A 71 -1.97 -6.89 -21.41
CA THR A 71 -1.11 -5.99 -22.20
C THR A 71 -0.39 -6.71 -23.34
N ARG A 72 -0.01 -7.98 -23.12
CA ARG A 72 0.69 -8.81 -24.11
C ARG A 72 -0.25 -9.36 -25.18
N ASN A 73 -1.43 -9.82 -24.79
CA ASN A 73 -2.38 -10.50 -25.68
C ASN A 73 -3.24 -9.51 -26.49
N GLU A 74 -3.49 -8.32 -25.95
CA GLU A 74 -4.28 -7.27 -26.60
C GLU A 74 -3.45 -5.97 -26.65
N PRO A 75 -2.59 -5.80 -27.67
CA PRO A 75 -1.80 -4.59 -27.81
C PRO A 75 -2.71 -3.39 -28.05
N ALA A 76 -2.95 -2.67 -26.96
CA ALA A 76 -3.77 -1.49 -26.92
C ALA A 76 -3.18 -0.34 -27.75
N LYS A 77 -4.04 0.52 -28.32
CA LYS A 77 -3.64 1.70 -29.09
C LYS A 77 -4.02 2.98 -28.36
N GLY A 78 -3.17 4.00 -28.48
CA GLY A 78 -3.43 5.33 -27.94
C GLY A 78 -3.74 5.32 -26.45
N ARG A 79 -4.98 5.70 -26.11
CA ARG A 79 -5.46 5.90 -24.75
C ARG A 79 -5.54 4.62 -23.92
N ASP A 80 -5.89 3.50 -24.53
CA ASP A 80 -5.96 2.20 -23.84
C ASP A 80 -4.58 1.74 -23.35
N ARG A 81 -3.53 2.04 -24.14
CA ARG A 81 -2.14 1.74 -23.76
C ARG A 81 -1.69 2.61 -22.59
N GLU A 82 -2.08 3.88 -22.58
CA GLU A 82 -1.80 4.76 -21.46
C GLU A 82 -2.52 4.28 -20.19
N LEU A 83 -3.79 3.86 -20.31
CA LEU A 83 -4.54 3.29 -19.19
C LEU A 83 -3.87 2.03 -18.62
N GLN A 84 -3.49 1.08 -19.48
CA GLN A 84 -2.78 -0.14 -19.08
C GLN A 84 -1.45 0.19 -18.37
N GLN A 85 -0.67 1.12 -18.91
CA GLN A 85 0.60 1.53 -18.31
C GLN A 85 0.39 2.17 -16.94
N VAL A 86 -0.53 3.13 -16.83
CA VAL A 86 -0.78 3.83 -15.55
C VAL A 86 -1.37 2.88 -14.51
N LEU A 87 -2.21 1.92 -14.91
CA LEU A 87 -2.71 0.88 -14.01
C LEU A 87 -1.58 -0.02 -13.52
N SER A 88 -0.67 -0.43 -14.40
CA SER A 88 0.52 -1.21 -14.04
C SER A 88 1.43 -0.44 -13.07
N ASP A 89 1.71 0.83 -13.36
CA ASP A 89 2.54 1.69 -12.51
C ASP A 89 1.87 1.89 -11.13
N TYR A 90 0.55 2.07 -11.11
CA TYR A 90 -0.23 2.20 -9.88
C TYR A 90 -0.19 0.93 -9.04
N ALA A 91 -0.35 -0.25 -9.65
CA ALA A 91 -0.24 -1.53 -8.96
C ALA A 91 1.18 -1.79 -8.43
N GLU A 92 2.23 -1.35 -9.13
CA GLU A 92 3.60 -1.40 -8.63
C GLU A 92 3.79 -0.50 -7.40
N ALA A 93 3.36 0.76 -7.49
CA ALA A 93 3.45 1.71 -6.38
C ALA A 93 2.65 1.25 -5.15
N LEU A 94 1.48 0.66 -5.36
CA LEU A 94 0.67 0.09 -4.29
C LEU A 94 1.39 -1.07 -3.59
N GLY A 95 2.06 -1.94 -4.35
CA GLY A 95 2.86 -3.02 -3.80
C GLY A 95 4.05 -2.52 -2.97
N GLN A 96 4.73 -1.46 -3.42
CA GLN A 96 5.79 -0.82 -2.65
C GLN A 96 5.26 -0.20 -1.35
N ALA A 97 4.10 0.44 -1.39
CA ALA A 97 3.49 1.01 -0.21
C ALA A 97 3.05 -0.07 0.80
N ILE A 98 2.46 -1.18 0.34
CA ILE A 98 2.14 -2.34 1.18
C ILE A 98 3.40 -2.90 1.85
N ALA A 99 4.49 -3.09 1.08
CA ALA A 99 5.75 -3.60 1.61
C ALA A 99 6.40 -2.63 2.62
N GLY A 100 6.36 -1.33 2.35
CA GLY A 100 6.85 -0.30 3.27
C GLY A 100 6.08 -0.30 4.59
N LEU A 101 4.76 -0.48 4.54
CA LEU A 101 3.94 -0.57 5.75
C LEU A 101 4.19 -1.88 6.53
N ASP A 102 4.39 -3.01 5.84
CA ASP A 102 4.73 -4.29 6.47
C ASP A 102 6.08 -4.23 7.18
N LEU A 103 7.07 -3.53 6.60
CA LEU A 103 8.37 -3.29 7.24
C LEU A 103 8.20 -2.53 8.56
N ILE A 104 7.39 -1.46 8.56
CA ILE A 104 7.12 -0.67 9.77
C ILE A 104 6.47 -1.56 10.84
N PHE A 105 5.44 -2.35 10.49
CA PHE A 105 4.81 -3.26 11.46
C PHE A 105 5.76 -4.35 11.97
N THR A 106 6.62 -4.88 11.10
CA THR A 106 7.63 -5.88 11.46
C THR A 106 8.61 -5.31 12.48
N ASN A 107 9.14 -4.11 12.23
CA ASN A 107 10.07 -3.44 13.13
C ASN A 107 9.40 -3.05 14.47
N LEU A 108 8.16 -2.55 14.42
CA LEU A 108 7.36 -2.29 15.63
C LEU A 108 7.10 -3.56 16.45
N ARG A 109 6.94 -4.71 15.80
CA ARG A 109 6.71 -5.98 16.50
C ARG A 109 7.99 -6.54 17.14
N GLN A 110 9.13 -6.39 16.48
CA GLN A 110 10.41 -6.93 16.96
C GLN A 110 10.87 -6.23 18.24
N ASP A 111 11.03 -4.90 18.18
CA ASP A 111 11.40 -4.09 19.35
C ASP A 111 10.90 -2.65 19.14
N GLU A 112 9.66 -2.40 19.60
CA GLU A 112 9.05 -1.08 19.47
C GLU A 112 9.87 0.02 20.17
N SER A 113 10.46 -0.28 21.33
CA SER A 113 11.19 0.71 22.11
C SER A 113 12.45 1.15 21.38
N ALA A 114 13.27 0.19 20.95
CA ALA A 114 14.49 0.48 20.21
C ALA A 114 14.19 1.12 18.84
N TYR A 115 13.16 0.65 18.14
CA TYR A 115 12.81 1.16 16.82
C TYR A 115 12.29 2.62 16.85
N ARG A 116 11.65 3.03 17.95
CA ARG A 116 11.18 4.40 18.17
C ARG A 116 12.21 5.30 18.85
N ASP A 117 13.29 4.75 19.40
CA ASP A 117 14.35 5.53 20.05
C ASP A 117 15.08 6.40 19.03
N THR A 118 15.19 7.69 19.31
CA THR A 118 15.80 8.68 18.43
C THR A 118 17.32 8.69 18.50
N GLY A 119 17.90 8.09 19.56
CA GLY A 119 19.34 8.08 19.79
C GLY A 119 19.96 9.48 19.75
N VAL A 120 21.26 9.54 19.42
CA VAL A 120 22.06 10.79 19.39
C VAL A 120 21.79 11.63 18.13
N ASP A 121 21.44 10.99 17.01
CA ASP A 121 21.20 11.64 15.72
C ASP A 121 19.79 12.27 15.59
N GLY A 122 18.95 12.15 16.62
CA GLY A 122 17.62 12.75 16.68
C GLY A 122 16.58 12.15 15.73
N ARG A 123 16.90 11.04 15.04
CA ARG A 123 15.98 10.35 14.11
C ARG A 123 15.97 8.85 14.37
N SER A 124 14.83 8.37 14.87
CA SER A 124 14.59 6.95 15.09
C SER A 124 14.43 6.15 13.79
N GLY A 125 14.58 4.83 13.87
CA GLY A 125 14.30 3.93 12.75
C GLY A 125 12.88 4.14 12.21
N PHE A 126 11.90 4.23 13.11
CA PHE A 126 10.51 4.54 12.77
C PHE A 126 10.38 5.85 11.98
N THR A 127 11.10 6.90 12.35
CA THR A 127 11.03 8.20 11.66
C THR A 127 11.61 8.10 10.25
N ARG A 128 12.72 7.37 10.06
CA ARG A 128 13.34 7.16 8.74
C ARG A 128 12.42 6.38 7.81
N ASP A 129 11.88 5.28 8.30
CA ASP A 129 10.98 4.42 7.51
C ASP A 129 9.66 5.12 7.21
N LYS A 130 9.14 5.93 8.15
CA LYS A 130 7.96 6.75 7.91
C LYS A 130 8.18 7.77 6.80
N VAL A 131 9.32 8.48 6.78
CA VAL A 131 9.63 9.44 5.70
C VAL A 131 9.68 8.74 4.35
N GLN A 132 10.35 7.58 4.28
CA GLN A 132 10.38 6.78 3.06
C GLN A 132 8.97 6.34 2.64
N TYR A 133 8.15 5.91 3.60
CA TYR A 133 6.77 5.51 3.37
C TYR A 133 5.89 6.66 2.87
N ASP A 134 6.03 7.86 3.43
CA ASP A 134 5.30 9.06 2.99
C ASP A 134 5.63 9.40 1.51
N HIS A 135 6.88 9.17 1.06
CA HIS A 135 7.25 9.30 -0.35
C HIS A 135 6.58 8.27 -1.26
N LEU A 136 6.39 7.04 -0.79
CA LEU A 136 5.65 6.00 -1.51
C LEU A 136 4.18 6.39 -1.64
N LEU A 137 3.57 6.91 -0.58
CA LEU A 137 2.19 7.40 -0.59
C LEU A 137 1.98 8.53 -1.59
N ALA A 138 2.87 9.53 -1.62
CA ALA A 138 2.78 10.63 -2.57
C ALA A 138 2.86 10.15 -4.04
N THR A 139 3.67 9.12 -4.30
CA THR A 139 3.75 8.49 -5.63
C THR A 139 2.45 7.78 -5.98
N LEU A 140 1.90 7.00 -5.03
CA LEU A 140 0.64 6.28 -5.18
C LEU A 140 -0.53 7.23 -5.44
N GLU A 141 -0.65 8.32 -4.68
CA GLU A 141 -1.71 9.34 -4.85
C GLU A 141 -1.64 10.03 -6.22
N ARG A 142 -0.43 10.38 -6.66
CA ARG A 142 -0.22 10.98 -7.98
C ARG A 142 -0.68 10.03 -9.09
N LEU A 143 -0.32 8.75 -9.01
CA LEU A 143 -0.72 7.73 -9.98
C LEU A 143 -2.22 7.46 -9.93
N GLY A 144 -2.82 7.38 -8.74
CA GLY A 144 -4.27 7.22 -8.57
C GLY A 144 -5.05 8.39 -9.16
N THR A 145 -4.57 9.63 -8.96
CA THR A 145 -5.16 10.82 -9.58
C THR A 145 -5.10 10.76 -11.10
N ARG A 146 -3.96 10.31 -11.64
CA ARG A 146 -3.80 10.14 -13.10
C ARG A 146 -4.73 9.05 -13.64
N LEU A 147 -4.83 7.92 -12.94
CA LEU A 147 -5.70 6.80 -13.31
C LEU A 147 -7.17 7.24 -13.33
N ASN A 148 -7.63 7.94 -12.28
CA ASN A 148 -8.98 8.49 -12.21
C ASN A 148 -9.29 9.44 -13.37
N ARG A 149 -8.34 10.29 -13.78
CA ARG A 149 -8.53 11.16 -14.96
C ARG A 149 -8.64 10.36 -16.24
N LEU A 150 -7.86 9.29 -16.40
CA LEU A 150 -7.92 8.47 -17.60
C LEU A 150 -9.28 7.76 -17.73
N PHE A 151 -9.80 7.21 -16.64
CA PHE A 151 -11.14 6.62 -16.55
C PHE A 151 -12.27 7.64 -16.70
N ALA A 152 -12.14 8.83 -16.11
CA ALA A 152 -13.20 9.85 -16.15
C ALA A 152 -13.46 10.44 -17.55
N ASN A 153 -12.52 10.28 -18.49
CA ASN A 153 -12.79 10.60 -19.90
C ASN A 153 -12.70 9.39 -20.84
N TYR A 154 -12.89 8.19 -20.28
CA TYR A 154 -13.14 6.95 -21.02
C TYR A 154 -14.63 6.86 -21.37
#